data_AF-A0A0F7JGX1-F1
#
_entry.id   AF-A0A0F7JGX1-F1
#
_cell.length_a   1.000
_cell.length_b   1.000
_cell.length_c   1.000
_cell.angle_alpha   90.00
_cell.angle_beta   90.00
_cell.angle_gamma   90.00
#
_symmetry.space_group_name_H-M   'P 1'
#
loop_
_entity.id
_entity.type
_entity.pdbx_description
1 polymer ?
#
loop_
_entity_poly.entity_id
_entity_poly.type
_entity_poly.pdbx_seq_one_letter_code
_entity_poly.pdbx_strand_id
1 'polypeptide(L)'
;MSKKSIEKEYKRFLQTAERWKELVVANSVFHDTSYAGEEFRHVALTHDQNILEEAEKCLAEWKAFVDMCRDADGKASNIVESVYSPIPFIIEDTNQSTHVVVQSATTTRTFTREQLLKKYDKIIKKSLKNRVFSQIVGALEEEQRFFEAEPEGEIYRARKEAYTDVVLTTNIEGSNALSRFRVGAHGALVFARQPKTTIPVVNNVGERRSITIYSGVESVPCSLLGDFNLYRVRDLEKHQPSYVAKSYILRNIDIRNESLKQKSAKMLEDADPAIRHIIERKIRTSREAMARLDKMDLELLDVMMASGDDLTGIKLNEARKKYGKAIEERYGYTFPQTQYAAKLW
;
A
#
# COMPACT_ATOMS: atom_id res chain seq x y z
N MET A 1 -35.97 11.00 16.45
CA MET A 1 -35.53 10.49 17.76
C MET A 1 -35.14 11.63 18.70
N SER A 2 -35.41 11.51 20.00
CA SER A 2 -34.95 12.49 21.01
C SER A 2 -33.46 12.33 21.31
N LYS A 3 -32.74 13.43 21.58
CA LYS A 3 -31.30 13.41 21.94
C LYS A 3 -30.98 12.46 23.11
N LYS A 4 -31.87 12.37 24.11
CA LYS A 4 -31.72 11.44 25.26
C LYS A 4 -31.78 9.97 24.83
N SER A 5 -32.52 9.65 23.76
CA SER A 5 -32.61 8.29 23.21
C SER A 5 -31.30 7.89 22.53
N ILE A 6 -30.71 8.79 21.75
CA ILE A 6 -29.42 8.57 21.05
C ILE A 6 -28.28 8.40 22.06
N GLU A 7 -28.26 9.19 23.14
CA GLU A 7 -27.23 9.06 24.18
C GLU A 7 -27.30 7.70 24.90
N LYS A 8 -28.51 7.21 25.18
CA LYS A 8 -28.71 5.90 25.80
C LYS A 8 -28.21 4.77 24.89
N GLU A 9 -28.58 4.80 23.63
CA GLU A 9 -28.13 3.80 22.65
C GLU A 9 -26.62 3.88 22.40
N TYR A 10 -26.04 5.08 22.41
CA TYR A 10 -24.58 5.24 22.32
C TYR A 10 -23.84 4.62 23.50
N LYS A 11 -24.33 4.79 24.74
CA LYS A 11 -23.73 4.14 25.92
C LYS A 11 -23.81 2.62 25.84
N ARG A 12 -24.92 2.08 25.33
CA ARG A 12 -25.08 0.64 25.09
C ARG A 12 -24.08 0.18 24.02
N PHE A 13 -23.99 0.91 22.91
CA PHE A 13 -23.04 0.63 21.85
C PHE A 13 -21.59 0.60 22.36
N LEU A 14 -21.18 1.52 23.23
CA LEU A 14 -19.83 1.50 23.82
C LEU A 14 -19.56 0.21 24.62
N GLN A 15 -20.57 -0.33 25.32
CA GLN A 15 -20.44 -1.61 26.01
C GLN A 15 -20.31 -2.77 25.02
N THR A 16 -21.12 -2.78 23.96
CA THR A 16 -21.02 -3.76 22.87
C THR A 16 -19.63 -3.69 22.21
N ALA A 17 -19.11 -2.49 21.98
CA ALA A 17 -17.83 -2.28 21.32
C ALA A 17 -16.65 -2.74 22.19
N GLU A 18 -16.68 -2.44 23.48
CA GLU A 18 -15.69 -2.92 24.43
C GLU A 18 -15.75 -4.45 24.55
N ARG A 19 -16.95 -5.03 24.61
CA ARG A 19 -17.10 -6.48 24.68
C ARG A 19 -16.56 -7.19 23.44
N TRP A 20 -16.88 -6.66 22.26
CA TRP A 20 -16.29 -7.14 21.01
C TRP A 20 -14.75 -7.08 21.06
N LYS A 21 -14.19 -5.95 21.50
CA LYS A 21 -12.74 -5.78 21.62
C LYS A 21 -12.12 -6.81 22.57
N GLU A 22 -12.72 -7.05 23.73
CA GLU A 22 -12.27 -8.08 24.68
C GLU A 22 -12.22 -9.46 24.02
N LEU A 23 -13.27 -9.85 23.29
CA LEU A 23 -13.33 -11.13 22.58
C LEU A 23 -12.22 -11.27 21.55
N VAL A 24 -11.99 -10.22 20.74
CA VAL A 24 -10.99 -10.28 19.67
C VAL A 24 -9.57 -10.25 20.25
N VAL A 25 -9.30 -9.44 21.28
CA VAL A 25 -7.98 -9.37 21.92
C VAL A 25 -7.63 -10.67 22.62
N ALA A 26 -8.56 -11.26 23.38
CA ALA A 26 -8.32 -12.51 24.11
C ALA A 26 -8.03 -13.72 23.19
N ASN A 27 -8.51 -13.67 21.96
CA ASN A 27 -8.34 -14.73 20.96
C ASN A 27 -7.41 -14.30 19.80
N SER A 28 -6.62 -13.24 20.00
CA SER A 28 -5.81 -12.63 18.93
C SER A 28 -4.69 -13.56 18.48
N VAL A 29 -4.59 -13.79 17.17
CA VAL A 29 -3.48 -14.50 16.51
C VAL A 29 -2.59 -13.56 15.70
N PHE A 30 -3.07 -12.36 15.43
CA PHE A 30 -2.34 -11.30 14.77
C PHE A 30 -2.90 -9.94 15.21
N HIS A 31 -2.04 -8.94 15.28
CA HIS A 31 -2.42 -7.54 15.42
C HIS A 31 -1.42 -6.66 14.68
N ASP A 32 -1.87 -5.47 14.31
CA ASP A 32 -1.03 -4.39 13.80
C ASP A 32 -0.59 -3.51 14.99
N THR A 33 0.45 -2.69 14.80
CA THR A 33 0.95 -1.77 15.85
C THR A 33 0.97 -0.35 15.34
N SER A 34 0.31 0.55 16.07
CA SER A 34 0.22 1.96 15.68
C SER A 34 1.55 2.69 15.89
N TYR A 35 1.68 3.90 15.37
CA TYR A 35 2.86 4.74 15.61
C TYR A 35 3.10 5.04 17.11
N ALA A 36 2.03 5.04 17.91
CA ALA A 36 2.12 5.22 19.36
C ALA A 36 2.50 3.93 20.11
N GLY A 37 2.71 2.81 19.41
CA GLY A 37 2.98 1.50 20.00
C GLY A 37 1.74 0.76 20.47
N GLU A 38 0.54 1.25 20.14
CA GLU A 38 -0.73 0.61 20.54
C GLU A 38 -1.13 -0.49 19.56
N GLU A 39 -1.52 -1.64 20.09
CA GLU A 39 -2.05 -2.75 19.29
C GLU A 39 -3.44 -2.39 18.72
N PHE A 40 -3.66 -2.68 17.44
CA PHE A 40 -4.91 -2.42 16.76
C PHE A 40 -5.14 -3.40 15.60
N ARG A 41 -6.35 -3.41 15.01
CA ARG A 41 -6.71 -4.34 13.90
C ARG A 41 -6.42 -5.80 14.24
N HIS A 42 -6.82 -6.21 15.44
CA HIS A 42 -6.66 -7.59 15.86
C HIS A 42 -7.43 -8.53 14.91
N VAL A 43 -6.77 -9.60 14.51
CA VAL A 43 -7.38 -10.77 13.90
C VAL A 43 -7.41 -11.84 14.97
N ALA A 44 -8.61 -12.27 15.33
CA ALA A 44 -8.83 -13.34 16.28
C ALA A 44 -9.12 -14.67 15.59
N LEU A 45 -8.75 -15.77 16.23
CA LEU A 45 -9.11 -17.12 15.83
C LEU A 45 -9.73 -17.82 17.03
N THR A 46 -10.91 -18.41 16.84
CA THR A 46 -11.54 -19.25 17.85
C THR A 46 -12.14 -20.51 17.24
N HIS A 47 -12.24 -21.53 18.09
CA HIS A 47 -12.94 -22.80 17.82
C HIS A 47 -14.13 -22.98 18.78
N ASP A 48 -14.32 -22.06 19.72
CA ASP A 48 -15.36 -22.14 20.74
C ASP A 48 -16.67 -21.54 20.20
N GLN A 49 -17.70 -22.37 20.15
CA GLN A 49 -19.03 -21.98 19.72
C GLN A 49 -19.63 -20.88 20.60
N ASN A 50 -19.33 -20.86 21.91
CA ASN A 50 -19.83 -19.81 22.80
C ASN A 50 -19.25 -18.44 22.44
N ILE A 51 -17.97 -18.40 22.06
CA ILE A 51 -17.30 -17.17 21.61
C ILE A 51 -17.90 -16.70 20.29
N LEU A 52 -18.22 -17.62 19.37
CA LEU A 52 -18.91 -17.29 18.13
C LEU A 52 -20.28 -16.66 18.39
N GLU A 53 -21.13 -17.31 19.19
CA GLU A 53 -22.49 -16.82 19.50
C GLU A 53 -22.45 -15.44 20.17
N GLU A 54 -21.49 -15.21 21.07
CA GLU A 54 -21.31 -13.91 21.71
C GLU A 54 -20.83 -12.83 20.73
N ALA A 55 -19.91 -13.17 19.83
CA ALA A 55 -19.42 -12.29 18.78
C ALA A 55 -20.54 -11.92 17.79
N GLU A 56 -21.39 -12.87 17.40
CA GLU A 56 -22.54 -12.65 16.54
C GLU A 56 -23.55 -11.69 17.18
N LYS A 57 -23.82 -11.86 18.47
CA LYS A 57 -24.67 -10.93 19.24
C LYS A 57 -24.09 -9.53 19.24
N CYS A 58 -22.79 -9.39 19.46
CA CYS A 58 -22.12 -8.09 19.41
C CYS A 58 -22.25 -7.45 18.02
N LEU A 59 -22.06 -8.21 16.94
CA LEU A 59 -22.22 -7.70 15.57
C LEU A 59 -23.65 -7.29 15.23
N ALA A 60 -24.65 -8.03 15.71
CA ALA A 60 -26.05 -7.67 15.52
C ALA A 60 -26.39 -6.33 16.19
N GLU A 61 -25.97 -6.14 17.44
CA GLU A 61 -26.13 -4.88 18.17
C GLU A 61 -25.35 -3.73 17.52
N TRP A 62 -24.12 -3.99 17.05
CA TRP A 62 -23.30 -3.02 16.35
C TRP A 62 -23.97 -2.55 15.05
N LYS A 63 -24.45 -3.48 14.22
CA LYS A 63 -25.17 -3.18 12.97
C LYS A 63 -26.40 -2.33 13.22
N ALA A 64 -27.22 -2.71 14.21
CA ALA A 64 -28.41 -1.94 14.60
C ALA A 64 -28.07 -0.49 14.99
N PHE A 65 -26.95 -0.28 15.69
CA PHE A 65 -26.48 1.06 16.02
C PHE A 65 -26.04 1.86 14.78
N VAL A 66 -25.31 1.24 13.85
CA VAL A 66 -24.88 1.90 12.60
C VAL A 66 -26.06 2.28 11.73
N ASP A 67 -27.05 1.40 11.58
CA ASP A 67 -28.26 1.67 10.80
C ASP A 67 -29.05 2.83 11.42
N MET A 68 -29.19 2.86 12.75
CA MET A 68 -29.79 3.99 13.47
C MET A 68 -29.05 5.31 13.24
N CYS A 69 -27.71 5.30 13.24
CA CYS A 69 -26.90 6.50 12.93
C CYS A 69 -27.08 6.98 11.49
N ARG A 70 -27.28 6.07 10.53
CA ARG A 70 -27.54 6.38 9.12
C ARG A 70 -28.94 6.97 8.91
N ASP A 71 -29.96 6.38 9.52
CA ASP A 71 -31.35 6.81 9.43
C ASP A 71 -31.60 8.18 10.08
N ALA A 72 -30.74 8.58 11.03
CA ALA A 72 -30.82 9.87 11.71
C ALA A 72 -30.16 11.03 10.93
N ASP A 73 -29.84 10.85 9.64
CA ASP A 73 -29.24 11.83 8.72
C ASP A 73 -27.88 12.41 9.19
N GLY A 74 -27.17 11.72 10.08
CA GLY A 74 -25.86 12.14 10.63
C GLY A 74 -25.86 13.46 11.42
N LYS A 75 -26.96 14.22 11.42
CA LYS A 75 -27.10 15.53 12.09
C LYS A 75 -27.55 15.42 13.54
N ALA A 76 -28.16 14.30 13.95
CA ALA A 76 -28.72 14.14 15.29
C ALA A 76 -27.72 13.56 16.31
N SER A 77 -26.74 12.77 15.86
CA SER A 77 -25.68 12.21 16.68
C SER A 77 -24.36 12.92 16.33
N ASN A 78 -23.84 13.80 17.18
CA ASN A 78 -22.49 14.39 17.03
C ASN A 78 -21.37 13.33 17.21
N ILE A 79 -21.63 12.08 16.84
CA ILE A 79 -20.74 10.93 17.00
C ILE A 79 -19.91 10.81 15.74
N VAL A 80 -18.60 10.72 15.90
CA VAL A 80 -17.67 10.60 14.78
C VAL A 80 -17.81 9.21 14.16
N GLU A 81 -17.99 9.13 12.84
CA GLU A 81 -18.23 7.87 12.12
C GLU A 81 -17.16 6.81 12.37
N SER A 82 -15.89 7.22 12.53
CA SER A 82 -14.77 6.32 12.82
C SER A 82 -14.88 5.57 14.15
N VAL A 83 -15.82 5.94 15.02
CA VAL A 83 -16.09 5.25 16.30
C VAL A 83 -16.88 3.96 16.08
N TYR A 84 -17.70 3.91 15.03
CA TYR A 84 -18.60 2.77 14.76
C TYR A 84 -18.44 2.17 13.36
N SER A 85 -17.57 2.73 12.53
CA SER A 85 -17.33 2.31 11.15
C SER A 85 -15.83 2.21 10.87
N PRO A 86 -15.37 1.15 10.16
CA PRO A 86 -16.16 0.07 9.55
C PRO A 86 -16.69 -0.93 10.58
N ILE A 87 -17.85 -1.54 10.32
CA ILE A 87 -18.39 -2.60 11.19
C ILE A 87 -17.41 -3.79 11.16
N PRO A 88 -17.02 -4.35 12.33
CA PRO A 88 -16.22 -5.56 12.36
C PRO A 88 -16.98 -6.75 11.75
N PHE A 89 -16.28 -7.86 11.49
CA PHE A 89 -16.90 -9.01 10.83
C PHE A 89 -16.36 -10.34 11.36
N ILE A 90 -17.14 -11.39 11.11
CA ILE A 90 -16.80 -12.78 11.38
C ILE A 90 -16.62 -13.50 10.05
N ILE A 91 -15.57 -14.33 9.95
CA ILE A 91 -15.38 -15.29 8.85
C ILE A 91 -15.48 -16.70 9.45
N GLU A 92 -16.34 -17.54 8.89
CA GLU A 92 -16.28 -18.98 9.14
C GLU A 92 -15.26 -19.63 8.19
N ASP A 93 -14.17 -20.17 8.74
CA ASP A 93 -13.19 -20.95 7.99
C ASP A 93 -13.54 -22.43 8.04
N THR A 94 -14.11 -22.92 6.95
CA THR A 94 -14.50 -24.33 6.80
C THR A 94 -13.34 -25.22 6.32
N ASN A 95 -12.33 -24.65 5.66
CA ASN A 95 -11.34 -25.39 4.87
C ASN A 95 -9.87 -25.07 5.19
N GLN A 96 -9.60 -24.40 6.31
CA GLN A 96 -8.25 -23.91 6.68
C GLN A 96 -7.62 -23.04 5.58
N SER A 97 -8.45 -22.23 4.93
CA SER A 97 -8.04 -21.46 3.75
C SER A 97 -7.80 -19.98 4.05
N THR A 98 -7.95 -19.58 5.31
CA THR A 98 -7.81 -18.19 5.71
C THR A 98 -6.36 -17.84 6.01
N HIS A 99 -5.87 -16.79 5.35
CA HIS A 99 -4.55 -16.21 5.54
C HIS A 99 -4.68 -14.74 5.93
N VAL A 100 -3.82 -14.27 6.84
CA VAL A 100 -3.62 -12.84 7.06
C VAL A 100 -2.58 -12.36 6.05
N VAL A 101 -2.94 -11.37 5.24
CA VAL A 101 -2.00 -10.69 4.33
C VAL A 101 -1.77 -9.28 4.84
N VAL A 102 -0.53 -8.98 5.23
CA VAL A 102 -0.09 -7.64 5.62
C VAL A 102 0.57 -7.00 4.40
N GLN A 103 0.11 -5.82 4.00
CA GLN A 103 0.62 -5.13 2.82
C GLN A 103 0.81 -3.64 3.08
N SER A 104 1.72 -2.99 2.35
CA SER A 104 1.80 -1.52 2.37
C SER A 104 0.57 -0.92 1.72
N ALA A 105 -0.01 0.10 2.36
CA ALA A 105 -1.17 0.80 1.83
C ALA A 105 -0.89 2.27 1.56
N THR A 106 -1.77 2.85 0.74
CA THR A 106 -1.70 4.23 0.29
C THR A 106 -3.10 4.81 0.30
N THR A 107 -3.25 6.00 0.88
CA THR A 107 -4.49 6.79 0.75
C THR A 107 -4.19 8.02 -0.06
N THR A 108 -5.05 8.30 -1.04
CA THR A 108 -4.99 9.53 -1.83
C THR A 108 -6.24 10.36 -1.62
N ARG A 109 -6.07 11.69 -1.60
CA ARG A 109 -7.16 12.67 -1.64
C ARG A 109 -6.81 13.75 -2.67
N THR A 110 -7.82 14.32 -3.30
CA THR A 110 -7.63 15.40 -4.26
C THR A 110 -8.13 16.70 -3.66
N PHE A 111 -7.38 17.77 -3.85
CA PHE A 111 -7.75 19.11 -3.45
C PHE A 111 -7.58 20.07 -4.63
N THR A 112 -8.45 21.07 -4.74
CA THR A 112 -8.15 22.23 -5.57
C THR A 112 -7.37 23.27 -4.76
N ARG A 113 -6.65 24.16 -5.44
CA ARG A 113 -6.02 25.35 -4.83
C ARG A 113 -6.97 26.08 -3.89
N GLU A 114 -8.19 26.36 -4.32
CA GLU A 114 -9.18 27.15 -3.58
C GLU A 114 -9.64 26.42 -2.31
N GLN A 115 -9.73 25.09 -2.35
CA GLN A 115 -10.04 24.29 -1.16
C GLN A 115 -8.91 24.36 -0.12
N LEU A 116 -7.65 24.39 -0.56
CA LEU A 116 -6.50 24.54 0.33
C LEU A 116 -6.46 25.95 0.92
N LEU A 117 -6.62 27.00 0.12
CA LEU A 117 -6.68 28.40 0.58
C LEU A 117 -7.78 28.60 1.63
N LYS A 118 -8.99 28.08 1.37
CA LYS A 118 -10.10 28.13 2.33
C LYS A 118 -9.79 27.41 3.65
N LYS A 119 -8.99 26.34 3.62
CA LYS A 119 -8.53 25.65 4.84
C LYS A 119 -7.49 26.47 5.59
N TYR A 120 -6.52 27.09 4.91
CA TYR A 120 -5.54 28.00 5.51
C TYR A 120 -6.24 29.15 6.23
N ASP A 121 -7.14 29.86 5.55
CA ASP A 121 -7.90 30.97 6.13
C ASP A 121 -8.63 30.57 7.43
N LYS A 122 -9.28 29.40 7.42
CA LYS A 122 -10.01 28.89 8.57
C LYS A 122 -9.07 28.57 9.74
N ILE A 123 -7.92 27.97 9.46
CA ILE A 123 -6.97 27.53 10.48
C ILE A 123 -6.18 28.71 11.02
N ILE A 124 -5.77 29.66 10.19
CA ILE A 124 -5.11 30.90 10.62
C ILE A 124 -6.04 31.71 11.53
N LYS A 125 -7.30 31.95 11.11
CA LYS A 125 -8.30 32.65 11.94
C LYS A 125 -8.55 31.96 13.28
N LYS A 126 -8.48 30.62 13.33
CA LYS A 126 -8.61 29.85 14.58
C LYS A 126 -7.35 29.94 15.44
N SER A 127 -6.18 29.87 14.82
CA SER A 127 -4.87 29.87 15.50
C SER A 127 -4.55 31.22 16.11
N LEU A 128 -4.93 32.33 15.44
CA LEU A 128 -4.82 33.68 15.97
C LEU A 128 -5.61 33.89 17.28
N LYS A 129 -6.69 33.12 17.50
CA LYS A 129 -7.50 33.18 18.73
C LYS A 129 -6.89 32.40 19.89
N ASN A 130 -5.84 31.62 19.67
CA ASN A 130 -5.20 30.80 20.68
C ASN A 130 -3.71 31.14 20.81
N ARG A 131 -3.31 31.62 21.98
CA ARG A 131 -1.94 32.09 22.28
C ARG A 131 -0.83 31.04 22.06
N VAL A 132 -1.17 29.74 22.12
CA VAL A 132 -0.22 28.66 21.86
C VAL A 132 -0.02 28.47 20.35
N PHE A 133 -1.09 28.52 19.57
CA PHE A 133 -1.05 28.30 18.12
C PHE A 133 -0.73 29.58 17.32
N SER A 134 -0.66 30.76 17.95
CA SER A 134 -0.27 31.99 17.25
C SER A 134 1.16 31.94 16.72
N GLN A 135 2.04 31.13 17.32
CA GLN A 135 3.45 31.00 16.93
C GLN A 135 3.64 30.35 15.55
N ILE A 136 2.69 29.51 15.10
CA ILE A 136 2.77 28.82 13.81
C ILE A 136 2.11 29.60 12.67
N VAL A 137 1.44 30.72 12.97
CA VAL A 137 0.66 31.48 11.97
C VAL A 137 1.55 32.00 10.84
N GLY A 138 2.75 32.51 11.14
CA GLY A 138 3.65 33.01 10.10
C GLY A 138 4.03 31.96 9.05
N ALA A 139 4.29 30.72 9.48
CA ALA A 139 4.57 29.62 8.56
C ALA A 139 3.34 29.24 7.71
N LEU A 140 2.15 29.26 8.32
CA LEU A 140 0.90 29.00 7.61
C LEU A 140 0.58 30.09 6.57
N GLU A 141 0.88 31.35 6.85
CA GLU A 141 0.72 32.46 5.91
C GLU A 141 1.71 32.37 4.74
N GLU A 142 2.94 31.91 4.99
CA GLU A 142 3.93 31.68 3.93
C GLU A 142 3.51 30.55 2.99
N GLU A 143 3.06 29.41 3.54
CA GLU A 143 2.47 28.33 2.75
C GLU A 143 1.22 28.80 1.99
N GLN A 144 0.36 29.62 2.61
CA GLN A 144 -0.80 30.20 1.95
C GLN A 144 -0.41 31.05 0.74
N ARG A 145 0.58 31.94 0.87
CA ARG A 145 1.08 32.78 -0.23
C ARG A 145 1.60 31.96 -1.39
N PHE A 146 2.25 30.83 -1.11
CA PHE A 146 2.65 29.89 -2.16
C PHE A 146 1.45 29.42 -2.97
N PHE A 147 0.35 28.99 -2.33
CA PHE A 147 -0.86 28.57 -3.04
C PHE A 147 -1.56 29.74 -3.73
N GLU A 148 -1.49 30.96 -3.20
CA GLU A 148 -2.04 32.16 -3.84
C GLU A 148 -1.32 32.50 -5.15
N ALA A 149 -0.01 32.24 -5.23
CA ALA A 149 0.79 32.44 -6.44
C ALA A 149 0.55 31.38 -7.53
N GLU A 150 -0.07 30.25 -7.19
CA GLU A 150 -0.37 29.18 -8.14
C GLU A 150 -1.61 29.49 -9.01
N PRO A 151 -1.73 28.86 -10.20
CA PRO A 151 -2.87 29.08 -11.09
C PRO A 151 -4.22 28.75 -10.44
N GLU A 152 -5.25 29.52 -10.77
CA GLU A 152 -6.62 29.23 -10.33
C GLU A 152 -7.08 27.86 -10.87
N GLY A 153 -7.74 27.08 -10.02
CA GLY A 153 -8.20 25.73 -10.36
C GLY A 153 -7.10 24.66 -10.36
N GLU A 154 -5.85 24.98 -10.00
CA GLU A 154 -4.78 24.00 -9.91
C GLU A 154 -5.16 22.83 -8.99
N ILE A 155 -4.86 21.60 -9.43
CA ILE A 155 -5.27 20.37 -8.76
C ILE A 155 -4.07 19.74 -8.06
N TYR A 156 -4.26 19.41 -6.79
CA TYR A 156 -3.27 18.76 -5.95
C TYR A 156 -3.75 17.37 -5.54
N ARG A 157 -2.81 16.43 -5.45
CA ARG A 157 -3.01 15.09 -4.91
C ARG A 157 -2.25 14.95 -3.60
N ALA A 158 -2.98 14.82 -2.50
CA ALA A 158 -2.44 14.45 -1.21
C ALA A 158 -2.33 12.92 -1.13
N ARG A 159 -1.18 12.40 -0.72
CA ARG A 159 -0.90 10.98 -0.62
C ARG A 159 -0.25 10.68 0.72
N LYS A 160 -0.85 9.75 1.48
CA LYS A 160 -0.24 9.19 2.69
C LYS A 160 0.21 7.78 2.39
N GLU A 161 1.49 7.52 2.66
CA GLU A 161 2.13 6.21 2.57
C GLU A 161 2.55 5.75 3.98
N ALA A 162 3.35 4.69 4.05
CA ALA A 162 3.97 4.20 5.30
C ALA A 162 2.98 3.73 6.37
N TYR A 163 1.76 3.35 5.98
CA TYR A 163 0.88 2.56 6.84
C TYR A 163 0.62 1.20 6.22
N THR A 164 0.40 0.23 7.09
CA THR A 164 0.07 -1.15 6.78
C THR A 164 -1.43 -1.30 6.57
N ASP A 165 -1.80 -2.27 5.78
CA ASP A 165 -3.15 -2.74 5.63
C ASP A 165 -3.18 -4.24 5.84
N VAL A 166 -4.23 -4.70 6.50
CA VAL A 166 -4.40 -6.07 6.94
C VAL A 166 -5.62 -6.63 6.23
N VAL A 167 -5.43 -7.66 5.43
CA VAL A 167 -6.47 -8.27 4.61
C VAL A 167 -6.54 -9.75 4.94
N LEU A 168 -7.72 -10.22 5.33
CA LEU A 168 -8.02 -11.64 5.42
C LEU A 168 -8.36 -12.16 4.03
N THR A 169 -7.58 -13.13 3.55
CA THR A 169 -7.84 -13.81 2.28
C THR A 169 -8.31 -15.22 2.59
N THR A 170 -9.49 -15.60 2.12
CA THR A 170 -10.08 -16.92 2.39
C THR A 170 -10.73 -17.49 1.13
N ASN A 171 -10.77 -18.81 1.02
CA ASN A 171 -11.48 -19.50 -0.04
C ASN A 171 -12.87 -19.93 0.46
N ILE A 172 -13.89 -19.15 0.09
CA ILE A 172 -15.27 -19.47 0.48
C ILE A 172 -15.77 -20.63 -0.37
N GLU A 173 -16.29 -21.66 0.29
CA GLU A 173 -16.86 -22.84 -0.35
C GLU A 173 -17.92 -22.46 -1.40
N GLY A 174 -17.78 -22.99 -2.62
CA GLY A 174 -18.65 -22.66 -3.77
C GLY A 174 -18.18 -21.49 -4.63
N SER A 175 -17.11 -20.79 -4.26
CA SER A 175 -16.45 -19.78 -5.10
C SER A 175 -15.11 -20.29 -5.63
N ASN A 176 -14.86 -20.12 -6.93
CA ASN A 176 -13.52 -20.38 -7.52
C ASN A 176 -12.54 -19.20 -7.29
N ALA A 177 -12.98 -18.12 -6.66
CA ALA A 177 -12.17 -16.93 -6.39
C ALA A 177 -11.95 -16.73 -4.88
N LEU A 178 -10.72 -16.37 -4.52
CA LEU A 178 -10.36 -15.96 -3.17
C LEU A 178 -11.12 -14.68 -2.79
N SER A 179 -11.86 -14.74 -1.67
CA SER A 179 -12.48 -13.57 -1.07
C SER A 179 -11.49 -12.82 -0.20
N ARG A 180 -11.56 -11.49 -0.23
CA ARG A 180 -10.64 -10.60 0.48
C ARG A 180 -11.44 -9.63 1.35
N PHE A 181 -11.16 -9.66 2.65
CA PHE A 181 -11.83 -8.83 3.65
C PHE A 181 -10.82 -7.93 4.35
N ARG A 182 -11.03 -6.62 4.28
CA ARG A 182 -10.13 -5.63 4.89
C ARG A 182 -10.42 -5.50 6.38
N VAL A 183 -9.42 -5.72 7.23
CA VAL A 183 -9.54 -5.62 8.69
C VAL A 183 -9.46 -4.15 9.11
N GLY A 184 -10.57 -3.64 9.64
CA GLY A 184 -10.68 -2.27 10.15
C GLY A 184 -10.14 -2.12 11.57
N ALA A 185 -10.21 -0.90 12.12
CA ALA A 185 -9.71 -0.59 13.45
C ALA A 185 -10.29 -1.47 14.56
N HIS A 186 -11.53 -1.93 14.40
CA HIS A 186 -12.24 -2.78 15.36
C HIS A 186 -11.90 -4.28 15.24
N GLY A 187 -11.02 -4.66 14.31
CA GLY A 187 -10.58 -6.06 14.15
C GLY A 187 -11.59 -6.97 13.45
N ALA A 188 -11.30 -8.27 13.46
CA ALA A 188 -12.12 -9.32 12.87
C ALA A 188 -11.94 -10.64 13.65
N LEU A 189 -12.96 -11.50 13.60
CA LEU A 189 -12.92 -12.82 14.22
C LEU A 189 -13.02 -13.89 13.12
N VAL A 190 -12.17 -14.91 13.19
CA VAL A 190 -12.24 -16.10 12.36
C VAL A 190 -12.69 -17.26 13.25
N PHE A 191 -13.81 -17.87 12.89
CA PHE A 191 -14.29 -19.09 13.52
C PHE A 191 -13.87 -20.29 12.67
N ALA A 192 -13.02 -21.16 13.20
CA ALA A 192 -12.59 -22.35 12.49
C ALA A 192 -13.21 -23.60 13.11
N ARG A 193 -13.97 -24.36 12.31
CA ARG A 193 -14.62 -25.59 12.78
C ARG A 193 -13.62 -26.70 13.11
N GLN A 194 -12.49 -26.71 12.43
CA GLN A 194 -11.46 -27.73 12.63
C GLN A 194 -10.57 -27.34 13.81
N PRO A 195 -10.42 -28.22 14.83
CA PRO A 195 -9.51 -27.96 15.93
C PRO A 195 -8.06 -27.96 15.41
N LYS A 196 -7.23 -27.05 15.94
CA LYS A 196 -5.81 -26.83 15.55
C LYS A 196 -5.60 -26.11 14.21
N THR A 197 -6.63 -25.52 13.60
CA THR A 197 -6.40 -24.58 12.50
C THR A 197 -5.47 -23.47 12.97
N THR A 198 -4.52 -23.09 12.13
CA THR A 198 -3.67 -21.92 12.35
C THR A 198 -3.89 -20.95 11.21
N ILE A 199 -3.88 -19.65 11.50
CA ILE A 199 -3.95 -18.62 10.45
C ILE A 199 -2.52 -18.18 10.14
N PRO A 200 -1.93 -18.59 9.00
CA PRO A 200 -0.62 -18.11 8.60
C PRO A 200 -0.67 -16.61 8.26
N VAL A 201 0.43 -15.92 8.57
CA VAL A 201 0.63 -14.51 8.26
C VAL A 201 1.61 -14.39 7.10
N VAL A 202 1.15 -13.77 6.01
CA VAL A 202 1.95 -13.43 4.83
C VAL A 202 2.26 -11.95 4.89
N ASN A 203 3.53 -11.61 5.13
CA ASN A 203 3.97 -10.23 5.23
C ASN A 203 4.57 -9.74 3.90
N ASN A 204 3.75 -9.03 3.12
CA ASN A 204 4.16 -8.42 1.86
C ASN A 204 4.66 -6.97 2.05
N VAL A 205 4.88 -6.51 3.29
CA VAL A 205 5.40 -5.17 3.55
C VAL A 205 6.83 -5.07 3.02
N GLY A 206 7.03 -4.19 2.03
CA GLY A 206 8.33 -4.02 1.37
C GLY A 206 8.62 -5.00 0.23
N GLU A 207 7.79 -6.03 0.03
CA GLU A 207 8.08 -7.12 -0.93
C GLU A 207 7.96 -6.75 -2.42
N ARG A 208 7.54 -5.52 -2.74
CA ARG A 208 7.73 -4.88 -4.05
C ARG A 208 7.28 -3.43 -3.93
N ARG A 209 8.19 -2.53 -3.61
CA ARG A 209 8.00 -1.14 -4.00
C ARG A 209 8.28 -1.08 -5.50
N SER A 210 7.28 -1.41 -6.31
CA SER A 210 7.29 -0.89 -7.67
C SER A 210 7.48 0.61 -7.55
N ILE A 211 8.41 1.17 -8.32
CA ILE A 211 8.46 2.62 -8.55
C ILE A 211 7.02 3.08 -8.82
N THR A 212 6.64 4.25 -8.33
CA THR A 212 5.31 4.84 -8.58
C THR A 212 5.48 6.14 -9.34
N ILE A 213 4.39 6.69 -9.91
CA ILE A 213 4.41 8.03 -10.55
C ILE A 213 4.90 9.15 -9.61
N TYR A 214 4.86 8.91 -8.29
CA TYR A 214 5.31 9.85 -7.26
C TYR A 214 6.81 9.72 -6.96
N SER A 215 7.46 8.64 -7.42
CA SER A 215 8.85 8.34 -7.11
C SER A 215 9.77 9.30 -7.87
N GLY A 216 10.43 10.20 -7.15
CA GLY A 216 11.30 11.23 -7.74
C GLY A 216 10.60 12.55 -8.07
N VAL A 217 9.32 12.68 -7.71
CA VAL A 217 8.61 13.97 -7.73
C VAL A 217 8.67 14.56 -6.32
N GLU A 218 9.14 15.79 -6.19
CA GLU A 218 9.17 16.48 -4.91
C GLU A 218 7.75 16.88 -4.47
N SER A 219 7.46 16.67 -3.19
CA SER A 219 6.20 17.12 -2.61
C SER A 219 6.22 18.62 -2.35
N VAL A 220 5.07 19.25 -2.54
CA VAL A 220 4.80 20.63 -2.15
C VAL A 220 4.67 20.71 -0.63
N PRO A 221 5.31 21.70 0.04
CA PRO A 221 5.10 21.96 1.46
C PRO A 221 3.62 22.26 1.77
N CYS A 222 3.03 21.51 2.70
CA CYS A 222 1.64 21.72 3.13
C CYS A 222 1.41 21.17 4.54
N SER A 223 1.64 22.01 5.55
CA SER A 223 1.49 21.62 6.96
C SER A 223 0.04 21.25 7.35
N LEU A 224 -0.97 21.75 6.62
CA LEU A 224 -2.39 21.50 6.94
C LEU A 224 -2.83 20.05 6.84
N LEU A 225 -2.07 19.22 6.14
CA LEU A 225 -2.45 17.84 5.85
C LEU A 225 -1.72 16.82 6.73
N GLY A 226 -0.89 17.26 7.68
CA GLY A 226 -0.13 16.37 8.56
C GLY A 226 0.80 15.46 7.76
N ASP A 227 0.73 14.14 7.98
CA ASP A 227 1.62 13.15 7.34
C ASP A 227 1.33 12.89 5.84
N PHE A 228 0.53 13.72 5.18
CA PHE A 228 0.27 13.57 3.74
C PHE A 228 1.30 14.38 2.95
N ASN A 229 1.93 13.72 1.98
CA ASN A 229 2.71 14.40 0.95
C ASN A 229 1.75 14.98 -0.10
N LEU A 230 1.88 16.27 -0.42
CA LEU A 230 1.06 16.93 -1.43
C LEU A 230 1.84 17.06 -2.74
N TYR A 231 1.22 16.71 -3.86
CA TYR A 231 1.83 16.80 -5.19
C TYR A 231 0.94 17.61 -6.12
N ARG A 232 1.52 18.41 -7.02
CA ARG A 232 0.74 18.99 -8.12
C ARG A 232 0.43 17.89 -9.13
N VAL A 233 -0.82 17.83 -9.60
CA VAL A 233 -1.20 16.81 -10.59
C VAL A 233 -0.47 17.02 -11.90
N ARG A 234 -0.27 18.29 -12.33
CA ARG A 234 0.49 18.60 -13.55
C ARG A 234 1.93 18.09 -13.51
N ASP A 235 2.59 18.14 -12.35
CA ASP A 235 3.97 17.68 -12.17
C ASP A 235 4.04 16.15 -12.28
N LEU A 236 3.03 15.46 -11.73
CA LEU A 236 2.89 14.00 -11.87
C LEU A 236 2.62 13.59 -13.32
N GLU A 237 1.74 14.30 -14.02
CA GLU A 237 1.43 14.05 -15.43
C GLU A 237 2.65 14.26 -16.32
N LYS A 238 3.42 15.34 -16.09
CA LYS A 238 4.69 15.58 -16.78
C LYS A 238 5.72 14.47 -16.51
N HIS A 239 5.74 13.91 -15.30
CA HIS A 239 6.67 12.83 -14.92
C HIS A 239 6.21 11.43 -15.40
N GLN A 240 4.93 11.26 -15.72
CA GLN A 240 4.33 9.96 -16.00
C GLN A 240 4.98 9.18 -17.16
N PRO A 241 5.30 9.79 -18.32
CA PRO A 241 5.99 9.10 -19.43
C PRO A 241 7.31 8.45 -19.01
N SER A 242 8.17 9.22 -18.35
CA SER A 242 9.48 8.78 -17.91
C SER A 242 9.39 7.70 -16.84
N TYR A 243 8.39 7.83 -15.94
CA TYR A 243 8.06 6.81 -14.96
C TYR A 243 7.65 5.46 -15.60
N VAL A 244 6.75 5.47 -16.58
CA VAL A 244 6.26 4.24 -17.23
C VAL A 244 7.41 3.51 -17.91
N ALA A 245 8.26 4.25 -18.62
CA ALA A 245 9.45 3.70 -19.26
C ALA A 245 10.42 3.08 -18.24
N LYS A 246 10.72 3.80 -17.15
CA LYS A 246 11.60 3.31 -16.06
C LYS A 246 11.06 2.03 -15.44
N SER A 247 9.78 2.01 -15.08
CA SER A 247 9.12 0.85 -14.48
C SER A 247 9.10 -0.36 -15.40
N TYR A 248 8.87 -0.12 -16.70
CA TYR A 248 8.91 -1.17 -17.71
C TYR A 248 10.30 -1.81 -17.81
N ILE A 249 11.37 -1.01 -17.90
CA ILE A 249 12.74 -1.53 -18.04
C ILE A 249 13.16 -2.30 -16.79
N LEU A 250 12.94 -1.76 -15.60
CA LEU A 250 13.26 -2.45 -14.34
C LEU A 250 12.51 -3.78 -14.22
N ARG A 251 11.22 -3.81 -14.59
CA ARG A 251 10.45 -5.06 -14.61
C ARG A 251 11.04 -6.08 -15.58
N ASN A 252 11.56 -5.66 -16.73
CA ASN A 252 12.23 -6.58 -17.67
C ASN A 252 13.55 -7.12 -17.10
N ILE A 253 14.30 -6.32 -16.36
CA ILE A 253 15.51 -6.75 -15.63
C ILE A 253 15.12 -7.82 -14.60
N ASP A 254 14.09 -7.56 -13.78
CA ASP A 254 13.62 -8.49 -12.75
C ASP A 254 13.14 -9.82 -13.34
N ILE A 255 12.28 -9.78 -14.36
CA ILE A 255 11.76 -10.99 -15.05
C ILE A 255 12.92 -11.82 -15.60
N ARG A 256 13.91 -11.16 -16.20
CA ARG A 256 15.08 -11.81 -16.78
C ARG A 256 15.96 -12.47 -15.72
N ASN A 257 16.19 -11.79 -14.60
CA ASN A 257 16.94 -12.34 -13.47
C ASN A 257 16.24 -13.52 -12.81
N GLU A 258 14.93 -13.42 -12.59
CA GLU A 258 14.13 -14.50 -12.03
C GLU A 258 14.11 -15.71 -12.98
N SER A 259 13.98 -15.48 -14.29
CA SER A 259 14.07 -16.56 -15.29
C SER A 259 15.44 -17.24 -15.27
N LEU A 260 16.54 -16.49 -15.17
CA LEU A 260 17.88 -17.05 -15.06
C LEU A 260 18.03 -17.87 -13.78
N LYS A 261 17.54 -17.37 -12.64
CA LYS A 261 17.57 -18.05 -11.35
C LYS A 261 16.84 -19.39 -11.42
N GLN A 262 15.60 -19.40 -11.92
CA GLN A 262 14.79 -20.61 -12.07
C GLN A 262 15.44 -21.62 -13.02
N LYS A 263 15.92 -21.19 -14.19
CA LYS A 263 16.63 -22.06 -15.14
C LYS A 263 17.93 -22.62 -14.56
N SER A 264 18.69 -21.81 -13.84
CA SER A 264 19.93 -22.24 -13.18
C SER A 264 19.64 -23.33 -12.15
N ALA A 265 18.61 -23.14 -11.32
CA ALA A 265 18.22 -24.13 -10.31
C ALA A 265 17.83 -25.46 -10.97
N LYS A 266 16.96 -25.40 -11.99
CA LYS A 266 16.53 -26.58 -12.74
C LYS A 266 17.69 -27.31 -13.41
N MET A 267 18.60 -26.58 -14.09
CA MET A 267 19.76 -27.20 -14.74
C MET A 267 20.70 -27.88 -13.74
N LEU A 268 20.81 -27.39 -12.50
CA LEU A 268 21.62 -28.01 -11.45
C LEU A 268 20.94 -29.24 -10.82
N GLU A 269 19.62 -29.23 -10.74
CA GLU A 269 18.81 -30.37 -10.30
C GLU A 269 18.87 -31.51 -11.31
N ASP A 270 18.76 -31.20 -12.60
CA ASP A 270 18.78 -32.16 -13.71
C ASP A 270 20.21 -32.60 -14.12
N ALA A 271 21.26 -32.03 -13.53
CA ALA A 271 22.65 -32.26 -13.93
C ALA A 271 23.17 -33.65 -13.54
N ASP A 272 23.68 -34.41 -14.52
CA ASP A 272 24.50 -35.59 -14.25
C ASP A 272 25.76 -35.19 -13.43
N PRO A 273 26.08 -35.89 -12.33
CA PRO A 273 27.27 -35.64 -11.51
C PRO A 273 28.57 -35.49 -12.30
N ALA A 274 28.74 -36.23 -13.41
CA ALA A 274 29.96 -36.18 -14.23
C ALA A 274 30.17 -34.83 -14.93
N ILE A 275 29.08 -34.13 -15.31
CA ILE A 275 29.14 -32.85 -16.05
C ILE A 275 28.70 -31.65 -15.21
N ARG A 276 28.33 -31.86 -13.94
CA ARG A 276 27.84 -30.80 -13.04
C ARG A 276 28.78 -29.60 -12.97
N HIS A 277 30.09 -29.83 -12.91
CA HIS A 277 31.10 -28.76 -12.89
C HIS A 277 31.10 -27.89 -14.17
N ILE A 278 30.78 -28.47 -15.34
CA ILE A 278 30.64 -27.75 -16.61
C ILE A 278 29.39 -26.88 -16.57
N ILE A 279 28.28 -27.42 -16.06
CA ILE A 279 26.99 -26.71 -15.91
C ILE A 279 27.14 -25.54 -14.93
N GLU A 280 27.79 -25.75 -13.78
CA GLU A 280 28.08 -24.70 -12.80
C GLU A 280 28.92 -23.57 -13.41
N ARG A 281 29.95 -23.91 -14.21
CA ARG A 281 30.75 -22.92 -14.93
C ARG A 281 29.91 -22.13 -15.93
N LYS A 282 29.03 -22.79 -16.69
CA LYS A 282 28.12 -22.13 -17.65
C LYS A 282 27.16 -21.17 -16.93
N ILE A 283 26.55 -21.61 -15.82
CA ILE A 283 25.69 -20.79 -14.97
C ILE A 283 26.42 -19.57 -14.43
N ARG A 284 27.65 -19.75 -13.94
CA ARG A 284 28.47 -18.63 -13.46
C ARG A 284 28.73 -17.60 -14.56
N THR A 285 29.16 -18.03 -15.74
CA THR A 285 29.39 -17.13 -16.88
C THR A 285 28.12 -16.38 -17.28
N SER A 286 26.97 -17.06 -17.32
CA SER A 286 25.69 -16.42 -17.63
C SER A 286 25.25 -15.43 -16.56
N ARG A 287 25.49 -15.71 -15.26
CA ARG A 287 25.23 -14.77 -14.15
C ARG A 287 26.10 -13.53 -14.23
N GLU A 288 27.39 -13.69 -14.52
CA GLU A 288 28.31 -12.55 -14.72
C GLU A 288 27.90 -11.69 -15.91
N ALA A 289 27.51 -12.31 -17.03
CA ALA A 289 26.98 -11.60 -18.19
C ALA A 289 25.64 -10.90 -17.86
N MET A 290 24.77 -11.53 -17.07
CA MET A 290 23.51 -10.93 -16.63
C MET A 290 23.75 -9.69 -15.77
N ALA A 291 24.63 -9.79 -14.77
CA ALA A 291 24.98 -8.66 -13.91
C ALA A 291 25.56 -7.48 -14.71
N ARG A 292 26.37 -7.76 -15.74
CA ARG A 292 26.84 -6.72 -16.67
C ARG A 292 25.69 -6.10 -17.45
N LEU A 293 24.79 -6.91 -18.00
CA LEU A 293 23.64 -6.43 -18.76
C LEU A 293 22.73 -5.55 -17.90
N ASP A 294 22.50 -5.95 -16.65
CA ASP A 294 21.71 -5.18 -15.67
C ASP A 294 22.34 -3.82 -15.42
N LYS A 295 23.67 -3.78 -15.21
CA LYS A 295 24.39 -2.52 -15.02
C LYS A 295 24.31 -1.61 -16.25
N MET A 296 24.46 -2.17 -17.45
CA MET A 296 24.29 -1.43 -18.71
C MET A 296 22.84 -0.90 -18.88
N ASP A 297 21.82 -1.71 -18.55
CA ASP A 297 20.41 -1.30 -18.62
C ASP A 297 20.07 -0.22 -17.55
N LEU A 298 20.71 -0.25 -16.38
CA LEU A 298 20.58 0.80 -15.36
C LEU A 298 21.22 2.12 -15.79
N GLU A 299 22.42 2.08 -16.38
CA GLU A 299 23.04 3.29 -16.95
C GLU A 299 22.23 3.83 -18.15
N LEU A 300 21.61 2.95 -18.93
CA LEU A 300 20.71 3.33 -20.01
C LEU A 300 19.51 4.12 -19.47
N LEU A 301 18.96 3.70 -18.33
CA LEU A 301 17.89 4.43 -17.67
C LEU A 301 18.32 5.84 -17.25
N ASP A 302 19.50 6.01 -16.69
CA ASP A 302 20.00 7.33 -16.29
C ASP A 302 20.15 8.27 -17.51
N VAL A 303 20.69 7.76 -18.62
CA VAL A 303 20.79 8.51 -19.88
C VAL A 303 19.42 8.88 -20.43
N MET A 304 18.47 7.94 -20.44
CA MET A 304 17.09 8.18 -20.88
C MET A 304 16.43 9.28 -20.04
N MET A 305 16.55 9.20 -18.71
CA MET A 305 15.96 10.19 -17.80
C MET A 305 16.58 11.58 -17.97
N ALA A 306 17.87 11.66 -18.27
CA ALA A 306 18.57 12.93 -18.50
C ALA A 306 18.31 13.55 -19.90
N SER A 307 17.78 12.78 -20.86
CA SER A 307 17.60 13.23 -22.24
C SER A 307 16.53 14.31 -22.42
N GLY A 308 15.54 14.36 -21.52
CA GLY A 308 14.37 15.23 -21.66
C GLY A 308 13.38 14.80 -22.77
N ASP A 309 13.60 13.65 -23.41
CA ASP A 309 12.71 13.11 -24.44
C ASP A 309 11.37 12.61 -23.86
N ASP A 310 10.32 12.58 -24.70
CA ASP A 310 9.12 11.80 -24.40
C ASP A 310 9.43 10.30 -24.53
N LEU A 311 9.40 9.60 -23.40
CA LEU A 311 9.68 8.18 -23.29
C LEU A 311 8.42 7.30 -23.35
N THR A 312 7.26 7.89 -23.64
CA THR A 312 5.99 7.16 -23.68
C THR A 312 6.06 5.97 -24.64
N GLY A 313 5.83 4.76 -24.11
CA GLY A 313 5.74 3.54 -24.90
C GLY A 313 7.08 3.00 -25.43
N ILE A 314 8.22 3.58 -25.07
CA ILE A 314 9.53 3.11 -25.55
C ILE A 314 9.82 1.67 -25.09
N LYS A 315 10.19 0.79 -26.03
CA LYS A 315 10.59 -0.58 -25.72
C LYS A 315 12.07 -0.67 -25.39
N LEU A 316 12.48 -1.68 -24.62
CA LEU A 316 13.86 -1.84 -24.16
C LEU A 316 14.86 -1.94 -25.33
N ASN A 317 14.51 -2.64 -26.42
CA ASN A 317 15.38 -2.75 -27.59
C ASN A 317 15.51 -1.42 -28.35
N GLU A 318 14.45 -0.62 -28.41
CA GLU A 318 14.47 0.71 -29.03
C GLU A 318 15.28 1.68 -28.18
N ALA A 319 15.11 1.63 -26.85
CA ALA A 319 15.89 2.39 -25.89
C ALA A 319 17.39 2.09 -26.02
N ARG A 320 17.79 0.81 -26.06
CA ARG A 320 19.19 0.40 -26.26
C ARG A 320 19.75 0.91 -27.58
N LYS A 321 18.97 0.87 -28.66
CA LYS A 321 19.39 1.38 -29.96
C LYS A 321 19.57 2.91 -29.96
N LYS A 322 18.67 3.64 -29.30
CA LYS A 322 18.65 5.10 -29.29
C LYS A 322 19.67 5.71 -28.33
N TYR A 323 19.82 5.15 -27.12
CA TYR A 323 20.62 5.74 -26.04
C TYR A 323 21.84 4.88 -25.64
N GLY A 324 21.97 3.66 -26.16
CA GLY A 324 22.95 2.69 -25.67
C GLY A 324 24.37 2.85 -26.21
N LYS A 325 24.57 3.57 -27.32
CA LYS A 325 25.87 3.60 -28.04
C LYS A 325 27.05 3.99 -27.14
N ALA A 326 26.91 5.07 -26.37
CA ALA A 326 27.96 5.53 -25.46
C ALA A 326 28.22 4.55 -24.30
N ILE A 327 27.23 3.74 -23.92
CA ILE A 327 27.35 2.70 -22.90
C ILE A 327 28.11 1.51 -23.49
N GLU A 328 27.76 1.07 -24.70
CA GLU A 328 28.44 -0.02 -25.40
C GLU A 328 29.94 0.29 -25.61
N GLU A 329 30.26 1.54 -25.96
CA GLU A 329 31.64 2.02 -26.09
C GLU A 329 32.42 1.95 -24.76
N ARG A 330 31.81 2.31 -23.62
CA ARG A 330 32.44 2.22 -22.29
C ARG A 330 32.69 0.79 -21.85
N TYR A 331 31.75 -0.12 -22.13
CA TYR A 331 31.83 -1.51 -21.69
C TYR A 331 32.63 -2.39 -22.64
N GLY A 332 32.84 -1.97 -23.90
CA GLY A 332 33.52 -2.76 -24.92
C GLY A 332 32.69 -3.93 -25.46
N TYR A 333 31.39 -3.98 -25.15
CA TYR A 333 30.45 -5.00 -25.58
C TYR A 333 29.12 -4.37 -25.96
N THR A 334 28.44 -4.94 -26.94
CA THR A 334 27.08 -4.50 -27.31
C THR A 334 26.02 -5.13 -26.41
N PHE A 335 24.87 -4.48 -26.26
CA PHE A 335 23.73 -5.07 -25.54
C PHE A 335 23.34 -6.45 -26.10
N PRO A 336 23.24 -6.68 -27.43
CA PRO A 336 23.00 -8.00 -27.99
C PRO A 336 24.06 -9.05 -27.62
N GLN A 337 25.35 -8.69 -27.62
CA GLN A 337 26.44 -9.60 -27.25
C GLN A 337 26.32 -10.03 -25.78
N THR A 338 26.14 -9.07 -24.88
CA THR A 338 26.01 -9.34 -23.44
C THR A 338 24.73 -10.14 -23.16
N GLN A 339 23.63 -9.82 -23.84
CA GLN A 339 22.37 -10.57 -23.73
C GLN A 339 22.49 -12.00 -24.23
N TYR A 340 23.24 -12.25 -25.31
CA TYR A 340 23.49 -13.59 -25.80
C TYR A 340 24.29 -14.41 -24.79
N ALA A 341 25.36 -13.82 -24.21
CA ALA A 341 26.18 -14.47 -23.19
C ALA A 341 25.42 -14.79 -21.88
N ALA A 342 24.39 -14.00 -21.56
CA ALA A 342 23.56 -14.18 -20.38
C ALA A 342 22.51 -15.30 -20.51
N LYS A 343 22.32 -15.89 -21.70
CA LYS A 343 21.35 -16.97 -21.91
C LYS A 343 21.88 -18.33 -21.47
N LEU A 344 21.09 -18.99 -20.63
CA LEU A 344 21.17 -20.44 -20.44
C LEU A 344 20.26 -21.12 -21.47
N TRP A 345 20.89 -21.70 -22.48
CA TRP A 345 20.30 -22.67 -23.40
C TRP A 345 20.12 -24.01 -22.71
#